data_AF-A0A7L5XVZ9-F1
#
_entry.id   AF-A0A7L5XVZ9-F1
#
_cell.length_a   1.000
_cell.length_b   1.000
_cell.length_c   1.000
_cell.angle_alpha   90.00
_cell.angle_beta   90.00
_cell.angle_gamma   90.00
#
_symmetry.space_group_name_H-M   'P 1'
#
loop_
_entity.id
_entity.type
_entity.pdbx_description
1 polymer ?
#
loop_
_entity_poly.entity_id
_entity_poly.type
_entity_poly.pdbx_seq_one_letter_code
_entity_poly.pdbx_strand_id
1 'polypeptide(L)'
;MSIIYALSSGSGRAGVAVVRLSGEGVERIVVALAGALPEPRRASLRRLRDSDSGTLDHALVLWFPGPHSFTGEDCAEFHVHGSRAVLSALFESLSRFSECRPAQPGEFARRAF
;
A
#
# COMPACT_ATOMS: atom_id res chain seq x y z
N MET A 1 5.23 -16.14 -0.13
CA MET A 1 6.09 -15.22 0.65
C MET A 1 5.19 -14.21 1.37
N SER A 2 5.56 -13.60 2.50
CA SER A 2 4.66 -12.61 3.16
C SER A 2 4.58 -11.30 2.37
N ILE A 3 3.42 -10.65 2.38
CA ILE A 3 3.23 -9.31 1.85
C ILE A 3 3.88 -8.31 2.82
N ILE A 4 4.69 -7.41 2.28
CA ILE A 4 5.35 -6.36 3.05
C ILE A 4 4.79 -5.01 2.73
N TYR A 5 4.71 -4.13 3.73
CA TYR A 5 4.34 -2.73 3.54
C TYR A 5 5.28 -1.77 4.27
N ALA A 6 5.48 -0.57 3.73
CA ALA A 6 6.16 0.52 4.43
C ALA A 6 5.85 1.88 3.81
N LEU A 7 6.13 2.94 4.59
CA LEU A 7 6.27 4.29 4.08
C LEU A 7 7.47 4.33 3.11
N SER A 8 7.21 4.70 1.86
CA SER A 8 8.20 4.83 0.79
C SER A 8 8.56 6.28 0.46
N SER A 9 7.85 7.25 1.04
CA SER A 9 8.20 8.67 1.00
C SER A 9 9.00 9.10 2.25
N GLY A 10 9.46 10.35 2.28
CA GLY A 10 10.07 10.94 3.47
C GLY A 10 9.14 10.93 4.68
N SER A 11 9.71 10.81 5.88
CA SER A 11 8.98 10.86 7.15
C SER A 11 8.63 12.29 7.56
N GLY A 12 7.49 12.48 8.22
CA GLY A 12 7.05 13.77 8.75
C GLY A 12 5.71 14.22 8.18
N ARG A 13 5.34 15.48 8.43
CA ARG A 13 4.15 16.07 7.82
C ARG A 13 4.45 16.38 6.35
N ALA A 14 3.61 15.88 5.44
CA ALA A 14 3.71 16.14 4.01
C ALA A 14 2.30 16.26 3.41
N GLY A 15 2.19 16.90 2.24
CA GLY A 15 0.93 16.92 1.49
C GLY A 15 0.51 15.51 1.06
N VAL A 16 1.48 14.68 0.68
CA VAL A 16 1.28 13.28 0.26
C VAL A 16 2.33 12.39 0.93
N ALA A 17 1.90 11.21 1.35
CA ALA A 17 2.75 10.10 1.75
C ALA A 17 2.48 8.88 0.86
N VAL A 18 3.55 8.21 0.43
CA VAL A 18 3.46 7.01 -0.40
C VAL A 18 3.69 5.80 0.48
N VAL A 19 2.70 4.92 0.58
CA VAL A 19 2.80 3.62 1.25
C VAL A 19 2.83 2.54 0.18
N ARG A 20 3.91 1.76 0.14
CA ARG A 20 4.10 0.67 -0.83
C ARG A 20 3.82 -0.67 -0.18
N LEU A 21 3.19 -1.56 -0.95
CA LEU A 21 3.00 -2.97 -0.66
C LEU A 21 3.74 -3.81 -1.72
N SER A 22 4.27 -4.97 -1.32
CA SER A 22 4.89 -5.94 -2.25
C SER A 22 4.67 -7.37 -1.75
N GLY A 23 4.28 -8.27 -2.65
CA GLY A 23 4.13 -9.69 -2.38
C GLY A 23 2.97 -10.32 -3.16
N GLU A 24 2.93 -11.64 -3.21
CA GLU A 24 1.82 -12.39 -3.79
C GLU A 24 0.50 -12.09 -3.04
N GLY A 25 -0.55 -11.70 -3.77
CA GLY A 25 -1.87 -11.43 -3.20
C GLY A 25 -2.13 -9.98 -2.78
N VAL A 26 -1.22 -9.04 -3.09
CA VAL A 26 -1.41 -7.60 -2.81
C VAL A 26 -2.71 -7.06 -3.42
N GLU A 27 -3.13 -7.56 -4.58
CA GLU A 27 -4.37 -7.16 -5.23
C GLU A 27 -5.61 -7.37 -4.35
N ARG A 28 -5.62 -8.40 -3.49
CA ARG A 28 -6.72 -8.66 -2.56
C ARG A 28 -6.84 -7.57 -1.51
N ILE A 29 -5.71 -7.09 -1.01
CA ILE A 29 -5.63 -5.99 -0.03
C ILE A 29 -6.05 -4.68 -0.69
N VAL A 30 -5.62 -4.44 -1.92
CA VAL A 30 -6.05 -3.27 -2.68
C VAL A 30 -7.56 -3.28 -2.89
N VAL A 31 -8.15 -4.42 -3.28
CA VAL A 31 -9.60 -4.54 -3.43
C VAL A 31 -10.32 -4.35 -2.09
N ALA A 32 -9.81 -4.93 -1.01
CA ALA A 32 -10.42 -4.81 0.32
C ALA A 32 -10.45 -3.35 0.80
N LEU A 33 -9.35 -2.60 0.63
CA LEU A 33 -9.25 -1.23 1.11
C LEU A 33 -9.79 -0.19 0.12
N ALA A 34 -9.57 -0.37 -1.18
CA ALA A 34 -9.91 0.61 -2.22
C ALA A 34 -11.17 0.26 -3.02
N GLY A 35 -11.80 -0.89 -2.75
CA GLY A 35 -13.03 -1.38 -3.38
C GLY A 35 -12.85 -2.04 -4.74
N ALA A 36 -11.87 -1.60 -5.54
CA ALA A 36 -11.55 -2.20 -6.83
C ALA A 36 -10.08 -1.99 -7.19
N LEU A 37 -9.49 -2.99 -7.84
CA LEU A 37 -8.13 -2.94 -8.35
C LEU A 37 -8.04 -1.91 -9.50
N PRO A 38 -7.11 -0.94 -9.46
CA PRO A 38 -6.82 -0.07 -10.59
C PRO A 38 -6.34 -0.84 -11.82
N GLU A 39 -6.49 -0.25 -13.00
CA GLU A 39 -5.74 -0.73 -14.18
C GLU A 39 -4.23 -0.69 -13.89
N PRO A 40 -3.46 -1.69 -14.37
CA PRO A 40 -2.01 -1.71 -14.21
C PRO A 40 -1.36 -0.39 -14.61
N ARG A 41 -0.53 0.18 -13.73
CA ARG A 41 0.23 1.44 -13.91
C ARG A 41 -0.63 2.68 -14.16
N ARG A 42 -1.91 2.65 -13.79
CA ARG A 42 -2.80 3.81 -13.89
C ARG A 42 -3.20 4.29 -12.49
N ALA A 43 -2.80 5.52 -12.16
CA ALA A 43 -3.23 6.17 -10.94
C ALA A 43 -4.75 6.34 -10.95
N SER A 44 -5.40 5.84 -9.90
CA SER A 44 -6.85 5.90 -9.75
C SER A 44 -7.22 6.53 -8.42
N LEU A 45 -8.07 7.56 -8.44
CA LEU A 45 -8.65 8.12 -7.23
C LEU A 45 -9.59 7.08 -6.59
N ARG A 46 -9.38 6.80 -5.32
CA ARG A 46 -10.16 5.86 -4.52
C ARG A 46 -10.45 6.44 -3.15
N ARG A 47 -11.57 6.01 -2.58
CA ARG A 47 -11.84 6.20 -1.15
C ARG A 47 -11.37 4.95 -0.43
N LEU A 48 -10.29 5.07 0.33
CA LEU A 48 -9.78 3.99 1.15
C LEU A 48 -10.69 3.80 2.35
N ARG A 49 -11.05 2.56 2.63
CA ARG A 49 -11.93 2.17 3.72
C ARG A 49 -11.35 0.97 4.45
N ASP A 50 -11.54 0.96 5.75
CA ASP A 50 -11.37 -0.20 6.61
C ASP A 50 -12.76 -0.71 6.99
N SER A 51 -12.92 -2.03 7.10
CA SER A 51 -14.20 -2.66 7.43
C SER A 51 -14.71 -2.23 8.80
N ASP A 52 -13.80 -1.93 9.72
CA ASP A 52 -14.16 -1.69 11.13
C ASP A 52 -14.16 -0.20 11.47
N SER A 53 -13.19 0.58 10.97
CA SER A 53 -13.04 2.01 11.32
C SER A 53 -13.65 2.99 10.31
N GLY A 54 -14.10 2.50 9.15
CA GLY A 54 -14.78 3.34 8.14
C GLY A 54 -13.81 3.95 7.12
N THR A 55 -13.99 5.23 6.77
CA THR A 55 -13.16 5.86 5.72
C THR A 55 -11.79 6.24 6.27
N LEU A 56 -10.73 5.74 5.64
CA LEU A 56 -9.34 6.06 5.97
C LEU A 56 -8.88 7.35 5.28
N ASP A 57 -9.09 7.45 3.96
CA ASP A 57 -8.65 8.60 3.16
C ASP A 57 -9.29 8.66 1.75
N HIS A 58 -9.15 9.79 1.06
CA HIS A 58 -9.24 9.89 -0.40
C HIS A 58 -7.83 9.93 -0.99
N ALA A 59 -7.44 8.85 -1.68
CA ALA A 59 -6.07 8.61 -2.09
C ALA A 59 -5.97 8.23 -3.57
N LEU A 60 -4.82 8.49 -4.18
CA LEU A 60 -4.47 7.83 -5.43
C LEU A 60 -3.94 6.42 -5.11
N VAL A 61 -4.39 5.45 -5.88
CA VAL A 61 -3.95 4.05 -5.76
C VAL A 61 -3.34 3.62 -7.09
N LEU A 62 -2.17 3.00 -7.01
CA LEU A 62 -1.48 2.42 -8.15
C LEU A 62 -1.29 0.92 -7.93
N TRP A 63 -1.45 0.17 -9.02
CA TRP A 63 -1.21 -1.26 -9.07
C TRP A 63 -0.13 -1.57 -10.11
N PHE A 64 0.83 -2.40 -9.72
CA PHE A 64 1.97 -2.81 -10.52
C PHE A 64 2.05 -4.35 -10.48
N PRO A 65 1.41 -5.04 -11.44
CA PRO A 65 1.50 -6.50 -11.47
C PRO A 65 2.94 -6.94 -11.78
N GLY A 66 3.38 -8.00 -11.11
CA GLY A 66 4.63 -8.70 -11.42
C GLY A 66 4.61 -9.28 -12.84
N PRO A 67 5.78 -9.54 -13.46
CA PRO A 67 7.13 -9.27 -12.98
C PRO A 67 7.58 -7.82 -13.17
N HIS A 68 6.72 -6.96 -13.71
CA HIS A 68 7.08 -5.61 -14.16
C HIS A 68 6.89 -4.56 -13.05
N SER A 69 7.34 -4.86 -11.84
CA SER A 69 7.24 -3.99 -10.67
C SER A 69 8.64 -3.68 -10.10
N PHE A 70 8.70 -2.88 -9.03
CA PHE A 70 9.98 -2.58 -8.37
C PHE A 70 10.66 -3.82 -7.79
N THR A 71 9.90 -4.74 -7.20
CA THR A 71 10.43 -5.95 -6.54
C THR A 71 10.38 -7.19 -7.42
N GLY A 72 9.81 -7.09 -8.63
CA GLY A 72 9.45 -8.26 -9.45
C GLY A 72 8.21 -9.02 -8.94
N GLU A 73 7.72 -8.75 -7.74
CA GLU A 73 6.46 -9.27 -7.22
C GLU A 73 5.29 -8.36 -7.59
N ASP A 74 4.07 -8.76 -7.28
CA ASP A 74 2.94 -7.84 -7.28
C ASP A 74 3.15 -6.70 -6.27
N CYS A 75 3.00 -5.46 -6.74
CA CYS A 75 3.20 -4.25 -5.96
C CYS A 75 2.00 -3.31 -6.05
N ALA A 76 1.70 -2.61 -4.96
CA ALA A 76 0.74 -1.52 -4.95
C ALA A 76 1.27 -0.31 -4.20
N GLU A 77 0.76 0.87 -4.53
CA GLU A 77 1.04 2.09 -3.79
C GLU A 77 -0.24 2.83 -3.43
N PHE A 78 -0.33 3.22 -2.16
CA PHE A 78 -1.34 4.15 -1.65
C PHE A 78 -0.68 5.52 -1.46
N HIS A 79 -1.15 6.50 -2.23
CA HIS A 79 -0.70 7.89 -2.14
C HIS A 79 -1.74 8.64 -1.32
N VAL A 80 -1.55 8.61 -0.01
CA VAL A 80 -2.46 9.15 1.01
C VAL A 80 -2.02 10.55 1.45
N HIS A 81 -2.90 11.29 2.11
CA HIS A 81 -2.51 12.51 2.80
C HIS A 81 -1.43 12.20 3.85
N GLY A 82 -0.35 12.98 3.86
CA GLY A 82 0.82 12.77 4.73
C GLY A 82 0.62 13.17 6.20
N SER A 83 -0.57 12.94 6.75
CA SER A 83 -0.86 13.16 8.17
C SER A 83 -0.54 11.91 8.99
N ARG A 84 -0.11 12.11 10.24
CA ARG A 84 0.17 11.00 11.16
C ARG A 84 -1.06 10.13 11.43
N ALA A 85 -2.26 10.74 11.47
CA ALA A 85 -3.50 10.04 11.72
C ALA A 85 -3.84 9.07 10.57
N VAL A 86 -3.76 9.54 9.32
CA VAL A 86 -4.03 8.72 8.13
C VAL A 86 -3.04 7.56 8.02
N LEU A 87 -1.74 7.83 8.20
CA LEU A 87 -0.72 6.78 8.16
C LEU A 87 -0.91 5.73 9.27
N SER A 88 -1.25 6.16 10.48
CA SER A 88 -1.49 5.24 11.60
C SER A 88 -2.70 4.36 11.34
N ALA A 89 -3.81 4.94 10.90
CA ALA A 89 -5.04 4.20 10.58
C ALA A 89 -4.84 3.22 9.42
N LEU A 90 -4.11 3.63 8.36
CA LEU A 90 -3.77 2.75 7.25
C LEU A 90 -2.87 1.59 7.70
N PHE A 91 -1.84 1.85 8.50
CA PHE A 91 -0.94 0.79 8.98
C PHE A 91 -1.62 -0.16 9.95
N GLU A 92 -2.52 0.33 10.78
CA GLU A 92 -3.37 -0.51 11.63
C GLU A 92 -4.25 -1.42 10.77
N SER A 93 -4.93 -0.86 9.76
CA SER A 93 -5.77 -1.63 8.83
C SER A 93 -4.95 -2.69 8.08
N LEU A 94 -3.76 -2.35 7.59
CA LEU A 94 -2.85 -3.30 6.93
C LEU A 94 -2.37 -4.41 7.87
N SER A 95 -2.14 -4.10 9.16
CA SER A 95 -1.69 -5.08 10.14
C SER A 95 -2.74 -6.15 10.50
N ARG A 96 -4.02 -5.91 10.17
CA ARG A 96 -5.10 -6.89 10.39
C ARG A 96 -5.15 -7.99 9.35
N PHE A 97 -4.50 -7.81 8.19
CA PHE A 97 -4.33 -8.88 7.21
C PHE A 97 -3.22 -9.83 7.67
N SER A 98 -3.56 -11.09 7.92
CA SER A 98 -2.64 -12.09 8.50
C SER A 98 -1.37 -12.34 7.69
N GLU A 99 -1.45 -12.12 6.38
CA GLU A 99 -0.38 -12.28 5.40
C GLU A 99 0.49 -11.02 5.26
N CYS A 100 0.12 -9.91 5.90
CA CYS A 100 0.82 -8.64 5.85
C CYS A 100 1.71 -8.39 7.06
N ARG A 101 2.85 -7.75 6.82
CA ARG A 101 3.69 -7.22 7.88
C ARG A 101 4.48 -5.98 7.43
N PRO A 102 5.02 -5.19 8.37
CA PRO A 102 6.00 -4.17 8.05
C PRO A 102 7.21 -4.75 7.31
N ALA A 103 7.71 -4.02 6.32
CA ALA A 103 8.95 -4.34 5.63
C ALA A 103 10.16 -4.11 6.56
N GLN A 104 11.19 -4.95 6.43
CA GLN A 104 12.49 -4.69 7.04
C GLN A 104 13.25 -3.59 6.26
N PRO A 105 14.24 -2.93 6.88
CA PRO A 105 15.11 -1.98 6.18
C PRO A 105 15.72 -2.60 4.91
N GLY A 106 15.54 -1.93 3.77
CA GLY A 106 16.04 -2.39 2.47
C GLY A 106 15.30 -3.59 1.86
N GLU A 107 14.24 -4.09 2.48
CA GLU A 107 13.63 -5.36 2.06
C GLU A 107 13.05 -5.32 0.65
N PHE A 108 12.41 -4.21 0.24
CA PHE A 108 11.89 -4.09 -1.13
C PHE A 108 13.03 -4.21 -2.15
N ALA A 109 14.16 -3.53 -1.94
CA ALA A 109 15.31 -3.62 -2.83
C ALA A 109 15.88 -5.05 -2.81
N ARG A 110 16.01 -5.67 -1.64
CA ARG A 110 16.49 -7.06 -1.51
C ARG A 110 15.63 -8.07 -2.29
N ARG A 111 14.32 -7.84 -2.40
CA ARG A 111 13.42 -8.69 -3.20
C ARG A 111 13.54 -8.46 -4.71
N ALA A 112 14.02 -7.29 -5.12
CA ALA A 112 14.22 -6.93 -6.51
C ALA A 112 15.46 -7.58 -7.15
N PHE A 113 16.39 -8.11 -6.34
CA PHE A 113 17.65 -8.72 -6.76
C PHE A 113 17.59 -10.26 -6.69
#